data_AF-A0A8H2XYZ8-F1
#
_entry.id   AF-A0A8H2XYZ8-F1
#
_cell.length_a   1.000
_cell.length_b   1.000
_cell.length_c   1.000
_cell.angle_alpha   90.00
_cell.angle_beta   90.00
_cell.angle_gamma   90.00
#
_symmetry.space_group_name_H-M   'P 1'
#
loop_
_entity.id
_entity.type
_entity.pdbx_description
1 polymer ?
#
loop_
_entity_poly.entity_id
_entity_poly.type
_entity_poly.pdbx_seq_one_letter_code
_entity_poly.pdbx_strand_id
1 'polypeptide(L)'
;MDFDSLKDAQSGLGTGAVIVMNKQTDVVRAIARFSKFYKHESCGQCTPCREGTTWMNNLMDRLVEGKTICALGDAAAWPIQGLMRHFRPEVERRIAEYRAANGPVLFGGKLKKDINFKYAVADNLGANLVEPPRV
;
A
#
# COMPACT_ATOMS: atom_id res chain seq x y z
N MET A 1 3.93 -17.16 21.82
CA MET A 1 3.04 -16.04 21.47
C MET A 1 2.94 -15.17 22.69
N ASP A 2 3.90 -14.29 22.81
CA ASP A 2 4.18 -13.39 23.93
C ASP A 2 4.55 -12.04 23.32
N PHE A 3 4.39 -10.97 24.09
CA PHE A 3 4.55 -9.61 23.58
C PHE A 3 5.97 -9.34 23.07
N ASP A 4 6.98 -9.82 23.80
CA ASP A 4 8.38 -9.53 23.51
C ASP A 4 8.87 -10.31 22.29
N SER A 5 8.63 -11.63 22.22
CA SER A 5 9.09 -12.42 21.07
C SER A 5 8.43 -12.00 19.75
N LEU A 6 7.17 -11.57 19.78
CA LEU A 6 6.50 -11.10 18.55
C LEU A 6 6.98 -9.72 18.10
N LYS A 7 7.36 -8.85 19.05
CA LYS A 7 8.00 -7.57 18.75
C LYS A 7 9.36 -7.79 18.08
N ASP A 8 10.16 -8.72 18.60
CA ASP A 8 11.48 -9.06 18.02
C ASP A 8 11.35 -9.68 16.62
N ALA A 9 10.26 -10.40 16.36
CA ALA A 9 9.90 -10.90 15.03
C ALA A 9 9.36 -9.82 14.06
N GLN A 10 9.44 -8.54 14.43
CA GLN A 10 8.89 -7.40 13.69
C GLN A 10 7.38 -7.52 13.40
N SER A 11 6.66 -8.12 14.34
CA SER A 11 5.21 -8.24 14.39
C SER A 11 4.70 -7.59 15.68
N GLY A 12 3.40 -7.75 15.97
CA GLY A 12 2.80 -7.25 17.21
C GLY A 12 1.72 -8.18 17.72
N LEU A 13 1.67 -8.38 19.04
CA LEU A 13 0.57 -9.06 19.70
C LEU A 13 -0.40 -8.00 20.26
N GLY A 14 -1.54 -7.84 19.60
CA GLY A 14 -2.64 -6.99 20.07
C GLY A 14 -3.63 -7.78 20.91
N THR A 15 -4.84 -7.99 20.39
CA THR A 15 -5.95 -8.68 21.06
C THR A 15 -5.81 -10.21 21.14
N GLY A 16 -4.70 -10.78 20.64
CA GLY A 16 -4.57 -12.23 20.46
C GLY A 16 -5.40 -12.81 19.31
N ALA A 17 -6.01 -11.96 18.47
CA ALA A 17 -6.76 -12.39 17.29
C ALA A 17 -5.80 -12.83 16.16
N VAL A 18 -5.48 -14.13 16.12
CA VAL A 18 -4.62 -14.71 15.09
C VAL A 18 -5.41 -15.00 13.82
N ILE A 19 -5.04 -14.37 12.70
CA ILE A 19 -5.62 -14.65 11.38
C ILE A 19 -4.66 -15.54 10.59
N VAL A 20 -5.08 -16.77 10.28
CA VAL A 20 -4.27 -17.73 9.52
C VAL A 20 -4.72 -17.73 8.06
N MET A 21 -3.79 -17.48 7.15
CA MET A 21 -4.01 -17.53 5.70
C MET A 21 -3.24 -18.71 5.11
N ASN A 22 -3.92 -19.57 4.34
CA ASN A 22 -3.28 -20.68 3.63
C ASN A 22 -2.69 -20.20 2.29
N LYS A 23 -1.93 -21.06 1.61
CA LYS A 23 -1.32 -20.74 0.30
C LYS A 23 -2.34 -20.55 -0.84
N GLN A 24 -3.59 -20.96 -0.65
CA GLN A 24 -4.66 -20.74 -1.63
C GLN A 24 -5.25 -19.33 -1.51
N THR A 25 -4.98 -18.63 -0.41
CA THR A 25 -5.47 -17.27 -0.18
C THR A 25 -4.60 -16.27 -0.92
N ASP A 26 -5.24 -15.36 -1.64
CA ASP A 26 -4.57 -14.20 -2.21
C ASP A 26 -4.20 -13.21 -1.10
N VAL A 27 -2.92 -13.23 -0.68
CA VAL A 27 -2.40 -12.38 0.39
C VAL A 27 -2.49 -10.88 0.04
N VAL A 28 -2.25 -10.49 -1.21
CA VAL A 28 -2.31 -9.08 -1.63
C VAL A 28 -3.76 -8.59 -1.57
N ARG A 29 -4.72 -9.42 -1.97
CA ARG A 29 -6.16 -9.12 -1.86
C ARG A 29 -6.62 -9.06 -0.40
N ALA A 30 -6.12 -9.96 0.45
CA ALA A 30 -6.43 -9.96 1.87
C ALA A 30 -5.95 -8.68 2.55
N ILE A 31 -4.70 -8.27 2.33
CA ILE A 31 -4.16 -7.02 2.87
C ILE A 31 -4.91 -5.80 2.29
N ALA A 32 -5.23 -5.79 1.00
CA ALA A 32 -6.04 -4.73 0.40
C ALA A 32 -7.43 -4.62 1.07
N ARG A 33 -8.00 -5.73 1.57
CA ARG A 33 -9.25 -5.71 2.34
C ARG A 33 -9.07 -5.05 3.70
N PHE A 34 -7.96 -5.29 4.40
CA PHE A 34 -7.62 -4.59 5.64
C PHE A 34 -7.44 -3.10 5.41
N SER A 35 -6.72 -2.72 4.37
CA SER A 35 -6.55 -1.32 4.01
C SER A 35 -7.91 -0.65 3.73
N LYS A 36 -8.83 -1.34 3.04
CA LYS A 36 -10.22 -0.85 2.84
C LYS A 36 -10.99 -0.72 4.16
N PHE A 37 -10.79 -1.63 5.11
CA PHE A 37 -11.41 -1.56 6.43
C PHE A 37 -10.91 -0.33 7.21
N TYR A 38 -9.59 -0.13 7.33
CA TYR A 38 -9.04 1.03 8.02
C TYR A 38 -9.43 2.36 7.38
N LYS A 39 -9.59 2.40 6.05
CA LYS A 39 -10.16 3.57 5.36
C LYS A 39 -11.61 3.85 5.78
N HIS A 40 -12.43 2.82 5.93
CA HIS A 40 -13.84 2.96 6.30
C HIS A 40 -14.02 3.41 7.75
N GLU A 41 -13.20 2.85 8.65
CA GLU A 41 -13.27 3.11 10.09
C GLU A 41 -12.44 4.33 10.53
N SER A 42 -11.74 4.99 9.61
CA SER A 42 -10.99 6.21 9.91
C SER A 42 -11.94 7.36 10.22
N CYS A 43 -11.81 7.96 11.40
CA CYS A 43 -12.58 9.17 11.77
C CYS A 43 -12.19 10.42 10.96
N GLY A 44 -11.04 10.38 10.26
CA GLY A 44 -10.59 11.47 9.39
C GLY A 44 -10.04 12.72 10.10
N GLN A 45 -9.82 12.68 11.41
CA GLN A 45 -9.35 13.84 12.18
C GLN A 45 -7.93 14.28 11.77
N CYS A 46 -7.00 13.33 11.67
CA CYS A 46 -5.66 13.55 11.15
C CYS A 46 -5.66 13.61 9.61
N THR A 47 -5.12 14.67 9.00
CA THR A 47 -4.86 14.73 7.56
C THR A 47 -4.10 13.50 7.02
N PRO A 48 -3.02 13.00 7.67
CA PRO A 48 -2.38 11.77 7.21
C PRO A 48 -3.29 10.54 7.23
N CYS A 49 -4.27 10.47 8.14
CA CYS A 49 -5.24 9.37 8.16
C CYS A 49 -6.35 9.55 7.11
N ARG A 50 -6.89 10.77 6.97
CA ARG A 50 -7.98 11.10 6.05
C ARG A 50 -7.56 10.97 4.58
N GLU A 51 -6.41 11.54 4.25
CA GLU A 51 -5.88 11.52 2.89
C GLU A 51 -4.97 10.31 2.65
N GLY A 52 -4.14 9.93 3.62
CA GLY A 52 -3.15 8.85 3.46
C GLY A 52 -3.78 7.47 3.34
N THR A 53 -4.91 7.19 4.00
CA THR A 53 -5.69 5.95 3.76
C THR A 53 -6.34 5.92 2.38
N THR A 54 -6.42 7.03 1.66
CA THR A 54 -6.85 7.04 0.26
C THR A 54 -5.68 6.82 -0.71
N TRP A 55 -4.46 7.25 -0.34
CA TRP A 55 -3.23 7.15 -1.15
C TRP A 55 -2.39 5.86 -0.89
N MET A 56 -3.07 4.79 -0.52
CA MET A 56 -2.58 3.72 0.36
C MET A 56 -1.49 2.76 -0.18
N ASN A 57 -0.86 2.98 -1.34
CA ASN A 57 0.16 2.06 -1.86
C ASN A 57 1.60 2.59 -1.93
N ASN A 58 1.83 3.91 -1.94
CA ASN A 58 3.21 4.46 -2.07
C ASN A 58 3.61 5.41 -0.93
N LEU A 59 2.71 5.66 0.02
CA LEU A 59 2.80 6.80 0.94
C LEU A 59 2.82 6.41 2.43
N MET A 60 2.41 5.18 2.77
CA MET A 60 2.19 4.75 4.16
C MET A 60 3.45 4.82 5.01
N ASP A 61 4.60 4.35 4.49
CA ASP A 61 5.88 4.34 5.22
C ASP A 61 6.42 5.73 5.57
N ARG A 62 6.04 6.76 4.80
CA ARG A 62 6.59 8.11 4.97
C ARG A 62 5.63 9.08 5.64
N LEU A 63 4.33 8.87 5.51
CA LEU A 63 3.33 9.85 5.93
C LEU A 63 2.53 9.47 7.15
N VAL A 64 2.40 8.17 7.47
CA VAL A 64 1.43 7.73 8.47
C VAL A 64 2.12 7.32 9.77
N GLU A 65 3.20 6.55 9.69
CA GLU A 65 3.86 6.03 10.89
C GLU A 65 4.38 7.15 11.81
N GLY A 66 3.87 7.20 13.04
CA GLY A 66 4.25 8.18 14.07
C GLY A 66 3.83 9.63 13.79
N LYS A 67 3.00 9.89 12.78
CA LYS A 67 2.53 11.24 12.39
C LYS A 67 1.03 11.43 12.53
N THR A 68 0.33 10.43 13.05
CA THR A 68 -1.11 10.46 13.29
C THR A 68 -1.42 10.76 14.74
N ILE A 69 -2.62 11.31 14.98
CA ILE A 69 -3.07 11.66 16.33
C ILE A 69 -3.27 10.40 17.20
N CYS A 70 -3.66 9.29 16.57
CA CYS A 70 -3.86 8.00 17.22
C CYS A 70 -3.21 6.85 16.44
N ALA A 71 -3.13 5.68 17.07
CA ALA A 71 -2.49 4.49 16.54
C ALA A 71 -3.24 3.80 15.37
N LEU A 72 -4.42 4.31 14.96
CA LEU A 72 -5.14 3.75 13.80
C LEU A 72 -4.31 3.91 12.52
N GLY A 73 -3.57 5.01 12.39
CA GLY A 73 -2.65 5.23 11.28
C GLY A 73 -1.59 4.13 11.20
N ASP A 74 -0.89 3.90 12.31
CA ASP A 74 0.15 2.87 12.39
C ASP A 74 -0.44 1.47 12.13
N ALA A 75 -1.62 1.17 12.70
CA ALA A 75 -2.33 -0.08 12.49
C ALA A 75 -2.72 -0.31 11.01
N ALA A 76 -2.97 0.76 10.25
CA ALA A 76 -3.23 0.67 8.81
C ALA A 76 -1.95 0.47 7.99
N ALA A 77 -0.82 1.02 8.45
CA ALA A 77 0.46 0.96 7.75
C ALA A 77 1.19 -0.38 7.95
N TRP A 78 1.24 -0.91 9.16
CA TRP A 78 2.01 -2.11 9.49
C TRP A 78 1.65 -3.38 8.69
N PRO A 79 0.38 -3.69 8.37
CA PRO A 79 0.06 -4.83 7.51
C PRO A 79 0.63 -4.70 6.09
N ILE A 80 0.69 -3.48 5.57
CA ILE A 80 1.26 -3.19 4.23
C ILE A 80 2.78 -3.31 4.30
N GLN A 81 3.41 -2.81 5.36
CA GLN A 81 4.85 -2.99 5.59
C GLN A 81 5.23 -4.47 5.71
N GLY A 82 4.45 -5.27 6.44
CA GLY A 82 4.63 -6.72 6.53
C GLY A 82 4.49 -7.40 5.18
N LEU A 83 3.49 -7.01 4.38
CA LEU A 83 3.31 -7.49 3.01
C LEU A 83 4.55 -7.18 2.15
N MET A 84 5.03 -5.93 2.17
CA MET A 84 6.20 -5.52 1.41
C MET A 84 7.50 -6.14 1.91
N ARG A 85 7.61 -6.49 3.19
CA ARG A 85 8.79 -7.15 3.75
C ARG A 85 8.87 -8.63 3.34
N HIS A 86 7.75 -9.34 3.36
CA HIS A 86 7.72 -10.81 3.20
C HIS A 86 7.25 -11.28 1.82
N PHE A 87 6.43 -10.48 1.12
CA PHE A 87 5.80 -10.85 -0.15
C PHE A 87 6.10 -9.85 -1.28
N ARG A 88 7.18 -9.06 -1.16
CA ARG A 88 7.64 -8.16 -2.23
C ARG A 88 7.69 -8.83 -3.61
N PRO A 89 8.23 -10.05 -3.77
CA PRO A 89 8.31 -10.67 -5.10
C PRO A 89 6.94 -10.94 -5.72
N GLU A 90 5.93 -11.28 -4.90
CA GLU A 90 4.55 -11.48 -5.35
C GLU A 90 3.93 -10.16 -5.83
N VAL A 91 4.15 -9.08 -5.09
CA VAL A 91 3.66 -7.74 -5.43
C VAL A 91 4.32 -7.24 -6.73
N GLU A 92 5.63 -7.36 -6.85
CA GLU A 92 6.38 -6.96 -8.05
C GLU A 92 5.98 -7.78 -9.28
N ARG A 93 5.78 -9.10 -9.12
CA ARG A 93 5.28 -9.96 -10.19
C ARG A 93 3.92 -9.47 -10.71
N ARG A 94 2.97 -9.20 -9.81
CA ARG A 94 1.63 -8.69 -10.19
C ARG A 94 1.70 -7.33 -10.88
N ILE A 95 2.57 -6.43 -10.41
CA ILE A 95 2.79 -5.13 -11.05
C ILE A 95 3.36 -5.32 -12.46
N ALA A 96 4.32 -6.22 -12.64
CA ALA A 96 4.91 -6.54 -13.94
C ALA A 96 3.88 -7.13 -14.91
N GLU A 97 3.10 -8.12 -14.46
CA GLU A 97 2.00 -8.72 -15.25
C GLU A 97 0.96 -7.68 -15.64
N TYR A 98 0.54 -6.83 -14.69
CA TYR A 98 -0.43 -5.77 -14.97
C TYR A 98 0.08 -4.75 -15.99
N ARG A 99 1.35 -4.35 -15.87
CA ARG A 99 1.99 -3.43 -16.83
C ARG A 99 2.20 -4.06 -18.20
N ALA A 100 2.56 -5.35 -18.26
CA ALA A 100 2.69 -6.06 -19.52
C ALA A 100 1.35 -6.14 -20.26
N ALA A 101 0.25 -6.36 -19.54
CA ALA A 101 -1.09 -6.42 -20.12
C ALA A 101 -1.70 -5.04 -20.45
N ASN A 102 -1.44 -4.01 -19.63
CA ASN A 102 -2.15 -2.72 -19.71
C ASN A 102 -1.30 -1.52 -20.14
N GLY A 103 0.02 -1.69 -20.23
CA GLY A 103 0.97 -0.61 -20.47
C GLY A 103 1.39 0.14 -19.20
N PRO A 104 2.15 1.23 -19.34
CA PRO A 104 2.69 1.98 -18.21
C PRO A 104 1.58 2.67 -17.39
N VAL A 105 1.72 2.58 -16.07
CA VAL A 105 0.86 3.25 -15.08
C VAL A 105 1.52 4.57 -14.68
N LEU A 106 0.77 5.65 -14.78
CA LEU A 106 1.18 7.01 -14.46
C LEU A 106 0.94 7.32 -12.98
N PHE A 107 1.53 8.43 -12.51
CA PHE A 107 1.32 8.88 -11.13
C PHE A 107 -0.18 9.10 -10.86
N GLY A 108 -0.67 8.64 -9.71
CA GLY A 108 -2.10 8.62 -9.38
C GLY A 108 -2.88 7.43 -9.94
N GLY A 109 -2.22 6.44 -10.56
CA GLY A 109 -2.82 5.15 -10.91
C GLY A 109 -3.57 5.12 -12.24
N LYS A 110 -3.50 6.18 -13.04
CA LYS A 110 -4.08 6.21 -14.40
C LYS A 110 -3.18 5.48 -15.39
N LEU A 111 -3.74 4.75 -16.35
CA LEU A 111 -2.94 4.17 -17.43
C LEU A 111 -2.63 5.23 -18.48
N LYS A 112 -1.45 5.13 -19.11
CA LYS A 112 -1.05 6.03 -20.20
C LYS A 112 -2.03 5.99 -21.38
N LYS A 113 -2.65 4.83 -21.62
CA LYS A 113 -3.67 4.66 -22.68
C LYS A 113 -4.97 5.43 -22.41
N ASP A 114 -5.29 5.70 -21.16
CA ASP A 114 -6.52 6.39 -20.76
C ASP A 114 -6.34 7.91 -20.74
N ILE A 115 -5.13 8.42 -20.98
CA ILE A 115 -4.84 9.85 -21.01
C ILE A 115 -5.08 10.39 -22.42
N ASN A 116 -5.91 11.42 -22.49
CA ASN A 116 -6.09 12.19 -23.70
C ASN A 116 -4.95 13.22 -23.85
N PHE A 117 -3.98 12.90 -24.71
CA PHE A 117 -2.84 13.76 -25.03
C PHE A 117 -3.21 15.06 -25.76
N LYS A 118 -4.48 15.27 -26.10
CA LYS A 118 -4.98 16.57 -26.58
C LYS A 118 -4.95 17.64 -25.49
N TYR A 119 -5.04 17.23 -24.21
CA TYR A 119 -4.93 18.15 -23.07
C TYR A 119 -3.51 18.18 -22.53
N ALA A 120 -3.14 19.30 -21.89
CA ALA A 120 -1.87 19.41 -21.18
C ALA A 120 -1.80 18.32 -20.10
N VAL A 121 -0.90 17.36 -20.29
CA VAL A 121 -0.60 16.35 -19.28
C VAL A 121 0.45 16.94 -18.37
N ALA A 122 0.11 17.13 -17.10
CA ALA A 122 1.06 17.66 -16.14
C ALA A 122 2.28 16.74 -16.04
N ASP A 123 3.49 17.29 -16.17
CA ASP A 123 4.73 16.50 -16.21
C ASP A 123 4.95 15.70 -14.92
N ASN A 124 4.39 16.15 -13.80
CA ASN A 124 4.37 15.41 -12.52
C ASN A 124 3.57 14.10 -12.58
N LEU A 125 2.75 13.88 -13.61
CA LEU A 125 2.09 12.59 -13.86
C LEU A 125 3.05 11.53 -14.40
N GLY A 126 4.26 11.93 -14.79
CA GLY A 126 5.28 11.02 -15.28
C GLY A 126 5.01 10.45 -16.68
N ALA A 127 4.04 11.02 -17.42
CA ALA A 127 3.68 10.55 -18.77
C ALA A 127 4.84 10.63 -19.78
N ASN A 128 5.76 11.56 -19.53
CA ASN A 128 6.95 11.87 -20.32
C ASN A 128 8.26 11.38 -19.66
N LEU A 129 8.21 10.76 -18.48
CA LEU A 129 9.42 10.28 -17.80
C LEU A 129 9.85 8.93 -18.40
N VAL A 130 11.12 8.86 -18.80
CA VAL A 130 11.79 7.59 -19.10
C VAL A 130 11.98 6.86 -17.77
N GLU A 131 11.45 5.64 -17.65
CA GLU A 131 11.66 4.84 -16.43
C GLU A 131 13.17 4.67 -16.19
N PRO A 132 13.70 4.96 -14.98
CA PRO A 132 15.09 4.66 -14.69
C PRO A 132 15.35 3.15 -14.82
N PRO A 133 16.53 2.73 -15.29
CA PRO A 133 16.87 1.32 -15.39
C PRO A 133 16.74 0.68 -14.02
N ARG A 134 15.96 -0.41 -13.96
CA ARG A 134 15.73 -1.17 -12.73
C ARG A 134 16.99 -1.98 -12.45
N VAL A 135 17.77 -1.54 -11.46
CA VAL A 135 18.85 -2.33 -10.83
C VAL A 135 18.26 -3.51 -10.08
#